data_AF-A0A1E1WJB1-F1
#
_entry.id   AF-A0A1E1WJB1-F1
#
_cell.length_a   1.000
_cell.length_b   1.000
_cell.length_c   1.000
_cell.angle_alpha   90.00
_cell.angle_beta   90.00
_cell.angle_gamma   90.00
#
_symmetry.space_group_name_H-M   'P 1'
#
loop_
_entity.id
_entity.type
_entity.pdbx_description
1 polymer ?
#
loop_
_entity_poly.entity_id
_entity_poly.type
_entity_poly.pdbx_seq_one_letter_code
_entity_poly.pdbx_strand_id
1 'polypeptide(L)'
;ATVFPPSGIIPFHGFTMYATPFCYLYDDPVQLYYTFRAFYIRYWHRLHYISTHPQGIVSLCLLYERLLEANEPLLWIHFRNININPIRVVFKWLMRAFSGHLPPDQLLLLWDAILGYDCLEILPLLALAILSFRKENIFQVNTLQNVDAVLADLSTISVIPLLQLALMKT
;
A
#
# COMPACT_ATOMS: atom_id res chain seq x y z
N ALA A 1 -17.00 28.38 -9.40
CA ALA A 1 -15.72 28.56 -8.68
C ALA A 1 -14.63 27.88 -9.50
N THR A 2 -13.56 28.60 -9.87
CA THR A 2 -12.38 28.01 -10.50
C THR A 2 -11.73 27.06 -9.50
N VAL A 3 -11.67 25.77 -9.84
CA VAL A 3 -11.01 24.76 -9.00
C VAL A 3 -9.50 25.05 -9.07
N PHE A 4 -8.92 25.52 -7.95
CA PHE A 4 -7.49 25.71 -7.81
C PHE A 4 -6.93 24.62 -6.87
N PRO A 5 -5.89 23.89 -7.27
CA PRO A 5 -5.21 23.95 -8.58
C PRO A 5 -6.08 23.40 -9.73
N PRO A 6 -5.79 23.76 -11.01
CA PRO A 6 -6.57 23.32 -12.18
C PRO A 6 -6.72 21.80 -12.32
N SER A 7 -5.80 21.04 -11.71
CA SER A 7 -5.85 19.57 -11.65
C SER A 7 -6.91 19.03 -10.67
N GLY A 8 -7.47 19.88 -9.81
CA GLY A 8 -8.37 19.47 -8.72
C GLY A 8 -7.66 18.74 -7.57
N ILE A 9 -6.34 18.54 -7.65
CA ILE A 9 -5.56 17.79 -6.67
C ILE A 9 -4.75 18.76 -5.84
N ILE A 10 -5.16 18.96 -4.59
CA ILE A 10 -4.38 19.69 -3.59
C ILE A 10 -3.28 18.75 -3.08
N PRO A 11 -1.98 19.10 -3.21
CA PRO A 11 -0.90 18.28 -2.67
C PRO A 11 -1.11 18.01 -1.19
N PHE A 12 -1.12 16.73 -0.81
CA PHE A 12 -1.25 16.29 0.57
C PHE A 12 0.12 15.92 1.15
N HIS A 13 0.19 15.81 2.48
CA HIS A 13 1.40 15.40 3.16
C HIS A 13 1.87 14.01 2.67
N GLY A 14 3.10 13.94 2.16
CA GLY A 14 3.68 12.73 1.59
C GLY A 14 3.43 12.54 0.09
N PHE A 15 2.79 13.50 -0.61
CA PHE A 15 2.65 13.44 -2.08
C PHE A 15 4.00 13.30 -2.80
N THR A 16 5.01 14.02 -2.33
CA THR A 16 6.38 13.96 -2.88
C THR A 16 7.00 12.57 -2.77
N MET A 17 6.54 11.74 -1.83
CA MET A 17 7.02 10.36 -1.72
C MET A 17 6.70 9.55 -2.97
N TYR A 18 5.65 9.86 -3.73
CA TYR A 18 5.42 9.17 -5.01
C TYR A 18 6.46 9.52 -6.07
N ALA A 19 7.10 10.68 -5.99
CA ALA A 19 8.14 11.08 -6.94
C ALA A 19 9.52 10.50 -6.55
N THR A 20 9.78 10.33 -5.24
CA THR A 20 11.08 9.91 -4.72
C THR A 20 11.68 8.66 -5.38
N PRO A 21 10.94 7.57 -5.66
CA PRO A 21 11.51 6.38 -6.28
C PRO A 21 12.02 6.63 -7.69
N PHE A 22 11.38 7.54 -8.43
CA PHE A 22 11.81 7.91 -9.78
C PHE A 22 13.14 8.70 -9.77
N CYS A 23 13.49 9.36 -8.65
CA CYS A 23 14.79 10.00 -8.50
C CYS A 23 15.96 9.00 -8.49
N TYR A 24 15.70 7.71 -8.21
CA TYR A 24 16.72 6.66 -8.30
C TYR A 24 16.83 6.07 -9.72
N LEU A 25 15.86 6.36 -10.59
CA LEU A 25 15.79 5.81 -11.96
C LEU A 25 16.25 6.81 -13.02
N TYR A 26 16.07 8.11 -12.77
CA TYR A 26 16.30 9.16 -13.75
C TYR A 26 17.17 10.28 -13.18
N ASP A 27 18.27 10.57 -13.87
CA ASP A 27 19.08 11.77 -13.62
C ASP A 27 18.45 13.03 -14.25
N ASP A 28 17.76 12.87 -15.40
CA ASP A 28 17.09 13.97 -16.09
C ASP A 28 15.72 14.29 -15.46
N PRO A 29 15.53 15.50 -14.90
CA PRO A 29 14.27 15.89 -14.27
C PRO A 29 13.09 15.94 -15.25
N VAL A 30 13.34 16.16 -16.54
CA VAL A 30 12.27 16.19 -17.55
C VAL A 30 11.68 14.80 -17.74
N GLN A 31 12.54 13.79 -17.98
CA GLN A 31 12.11 12.39 -18.05
C GLN A 31 11.43 11.93 -16.76
N LEU A 32 12.02 12.24 -15.60
CA LEU A 32 11.44 11.92 -14.30
C LEU A 32 10.00 12.44 -14.19
N TYR A 33 9.79 13.71 -14.52
CA TYR A 33 8.48 14.34 -14.44
C TYR A 33 7.45 13.63 -15.33
N TYR A 34 7.80 13.35 -16.59
CA TYR A 34 6.87 12.70 -17.51
C TYR A 34 6.54 11.27 -17.10
N THR A 35 7.51 10.50 -16.61
CA THR A 35 7.28 9.15 -16.09
C THR A 35 6.41 9.18 -14.83
N PHE A 36 6.75 10.04 -13.85
CA PHE A 36 5.96 10.21 -12.63
C PHE A 36 4.51 10.60 -12.95
N ARG A 37 4.32 11.58 -13.86
CA ARG A 37 2.99 12.02 -14.30
C ARG A 37 2.20 10.88 -14.90
N ALA A 38 2.81 10.07 -15.77
CA ALA A 38 2.15 8.93 -16.40
C ALA A 38 1.71 7.90 -15.34
N PHE A 39 2.58 7.58 -14.39
CA PHE A 39 2.27 6.67 -13.28
C PHE A 39 1.11 7.18 -12.41
N TYR A 40 1.16 8.47 -12.06
CA TYR A 40 0.18 9.08 -11.19
C TYR A 40 -1.22 9.10 -11.83
N ILE A 41 -1.30 9.52 -13.10
CA ILE A 41 -2.56 9.58 -13.84
C ILE A 41 -3.11 8.16 -14.13
N ARG A 42 -2.25 7.15 -14.26
CA ARG A 42 -2.72 5.78 -14.46
C ARG A 42 -3.20 5.10 -13.18
N TYR A 43 -2.43 5.25 -12.10
CA TYR A 43 -2.59 4.48 -10.87
C TYR A 43 -2.88 5.35 -9.65
N TRP A 44 -1.94 6.21 -9.24
CA TRP A 44 -1.95 6.83 -7.90
C TRP A 44 -3.11 7.76 -7.64
N HIS A 45 -3.62 8.46 -8.66
CA HIS A 45 -4.79 9.32 -8.48
C HIS A 45 -5.97 8.55 -7.86
N ARG A 46 -6.18 7.27 -8.21
CA ARG A 46 -7.25 6.39 -7.69
C ARG A 46 -7.19 6.15 -6.19
N LEU A 47 -6.02 6.39 -5.59
CA LEU A 47 -5.78 6.23 -4.16
C LEU A 47 -6.22 7.46 -3.35
N HIS A 48 -6.51 8.60 -4.00
CA HIS A 48 -6.70 9.88 -3.32
C HIS A 48 -8.07 10.52 -3.48
N TYR A 49 -8.99 9.87 -4.20
CA TYR A 49 -10.38 10.31 -4.25
C TYR A 49 -11.32 9.11 -4.05
N ILE A 50 -12.46 9.39 -3.44
CA ILE A 50 -13.50 8.39 -3.23
C ILE A 50 -14.22 8.16 -4.56
N SER A 51 -14.27 6.90 -4.99
CA SER A 51 -15.00 6.49 -6.19
C SER A 51 -15.44 5.05 -6.11
N THR A 52 -16.33 4.67 -7.02
CA THR A 52 -16.81 3.29 -7.20
C THR A 52 -15.89 2.45 -8.08
N HIS A 53 -14.72 2.98 -8.48
CA HIS A 53 -13.79 2.23 -9.32
C HIS A 53 -13.27 0.98 -8.58
N PRO A 54 -13.18 -0.19 -9.23
CA PRO A 54 -12.73 -1.43 -8.58
C PRO A 54 -11.29 -1.36 -8.05
N GLN A 55 -10.44 -0.55 -8.68
CA GLN A 55 -9.08 -0.23 -8.20
C GLN A 55 -8.98 1.10 -7.42
N GLY A 56 -10.11 1.68 -7.01
CA GLY A 56 -10.11 2.87 -6.15
C GLY A 56 -9.82 2.50 -4.69
N ILE A 57 -9.35 3.47 -3.89
CA ILE A 57 -8.94 3.21 -2.50
C ILE A 57 -10.00 2.46 -1.68
N VAL A 58 -11.29 2.80 -1.82
CA VAL A 58 -12.38 2.15 -1.07
C VAL A 58 -12.49 0.67 -1.42
N SER A 59 -12.45 0.34 -2.72
CA SER A 59 -12.51 -1.04 -3.20
C SER A 59 -11.27 -1.83 -2.79
N LEU A 60 -10.08 -1.21 -2.78
CA LEU A 60 -8.85 -1.83 -2.31
C LEU A 60 -8.86 -2.10 -0.80
N CYS A 61 -9.41 -1.18 0.00
CA CYS A 61 -9.62 -1.39 1.43
C CYS A 61 -10.56 -2.58 1.70
N LEU A 62 -11.68 -2.65 0.96
CA LEU A 62 -12.63 -3.75 1.06
C LEU A 62 -12.00 -5.09 0.63
N LEU A 63 -11.21 -5.08 -0.45
CA LEU A 63 -10.45 -6.25 -0.88
C LEU A 63 -9.49 -6.72 0.21
N TYR A 64 -8.74 -5.81 0.82
CA TYR A 64 -7.86 -6.14 1.94
C TYR A 64 -8.61 -6.81 3.11
N GLU A 65 -9.76 -6.24 3.54
CA GLU A 65 -10.53 -6.82 4.64
C GLU A 65 -11.04 -8.23 4.32
N ARG A 66 -11.56 -8.44 3.11
CA ARG A 66 -11.98 -9.77 2.63
C ARG A 66 -10.84 -10.77 2.59
N LEU A 67 -9.67 -10.33 2.11
CA LEU A 67 -8.47 -11.16 2.07
C LEU A 67 -8.02 -11.53 3.49
N LEU A 68 -8.07 -10.60 4.43
CA LEU A 68 -7.71 -10.84 5.83
C LEU A 68 -8.66 -11.84 6.50
N GLU A 69 -9.98 -11.63 6.35
CA GLU A 69 -10.99 -12.52 6.90
C GLU A 69 -10.88 -13.94 6.33
N ALA A 70 -10.65 -14.07 5.02
CA ALA A 70 -10.56 -15.38 4.36
C ALA A 70 -9.26 -16.13 4.65
N ASN A 71 -8.10 -15.45 4.64
CA ASN A 71 -6.79 -16.11 4.67
C ASN A 71 -6.13 -16.13 6.05
N GLU A 72 -6.46 -15.19 6.93
CA GLU A 72 -5.93 -15.13 8.31
C GLU A 72 -7.06 -14.85 9.32
N PRO A 73 -8.06 -15.77 9.44
CA PRO A 73 -9.23 -15.56 10.29
C PRO A 73 -8.85 -15.37 11.77
N LEU A 74 -7.72 -15.93 12.23
CA LEU A 74 -7.23 -15.73 13.59
C LEU A 74 -6.75 -14.29 13.83
N LEU A 75 -6.07 -13.67 12.86
CA LEU A 75 -5.71 -12.25 12.94
C LEU A 75 -6.94 -11.37 12.91
N TRP A 76 -7.93 -11.70 12.07
CA TRP A 76 -9.21 -11.00 12.02
C TRP A 76 -9.92 -11.00 13.39
N ILE A 77 -10.03 -12.18 14.01
CA ILE A 77 -10.62 -12.35 15.35
C ILE A 77 -9.80 -11.60 16.40
N HIS A 78 -8.46 -11.68 16.35
CA HIS A 78 -7.58 -10.96 17.27
C HIS A 78 -7.83 -9.47 17.23
N PHE A 79 -7.83 -8.85 16.04
CA PHE A 79 -8.12 -7.43 15.87
C PHE A 79 -9.49 -7.03 16.41
N ARG A 80 -10.51 -7.88 16.19
CA ARG A 80 -11.86 -7.67 16.76
C ARG A 80 -11.85 -7.71 18.29
N ASN A 81 -11.14 -8.66 18.89
CA ASN A 81 -11.06 -8.80 20.35
C ASN A 81 -10.39 -7.59 21.03
N ILE A 82 -9.43 -6.97 20.35
CA ILE A 82 -8.73 -5.78 20.85
C ILE A 82 -9.34 -4.47 20.32
N ASN A 83 -10.53 -4.52 19.69
CA ASN A 83 -11.27 -3.37 19.15
C ASN A 83 -10.48 -2.51 18.16
N ILE A 84 -9.62 -3.13 17.35
CA ILE A 84 -8.88 -2.46 16.28
C ILE A 84 -9.52 -2.81 14.95
N ASN A 85 -9.88 -1.79 14.16
CA ASN A 85 -10.25 -2.03 12.77
C ASN A 85 -8.97 -2.34 11.97
N PRO A 86 -8.86 -3.52 11.32
CA PRO A 86 -7.66 -3.92 10.59
C PRO A 86 -7.23 -2.95 9.50
N ILE A 87 -8.16 -2.20 8.88
CA ILE A 87 -7.79 -1.24 7.83
C ILE A 87 -6.92 -0.11 8.40
N ARG A 88 -7.15 0.30 9.66
CA ARG A 88 -6.41 1.40 10.29
C ARG A 88 -4.91 1.09 10.39
N VAL A 89 -4.55 -0.19 10.46
CA VAL A 89 -3.16 -0.65 10.56
C VAL A 89 -2.41 -0.44 9.24
N VAL A 90 -3.07 -0.73 8.11
CA VAL A 90 -2.42 -0.78 6.79
C VAL A 90 -2.77 0.39 5.87
N PHE A 91 -3.76 1.22 6.23
CA PHE A 91 -4.29 2.27 5.35
C PHE A 91 -3.20 3.21 4.83
N LYS A 92 -2.23 3.56 5.68
CA LYS A 92 -1.07 4.40 5.33
C LYS A 92 -0.18 3.79 4.23
N TRP A 93 -0.16 2.46 4.10
CA TRP A 93 0.56 1.76 3.05
C TRP A 93 -0.23 1.79 1.74
N LEU A 94 -1.53 1.45 1.80
CA LEU A 94 -2.41 1.45 0.62
C LEU A 94 -2.51 2.85 0.01
N MET A 95 -2.78 3.85 0.85
CA MET A 95 -2.86 5.26 0.45
C MET A 95 -1.58 5.83 -0.11
N ARG A 96 -0.42 5.20 0.07
CA ARG A 96 0.88 5.66 -0.45
C ARG A 96 1.50 4.69 -1.44
N ALA A 97 0.78 3.63 -1.83
CA ALA A 97 1.32 2.50 -2.59
C ALA A 97 2.69 2.03 -2.05
N PHE A 98 2.80 1.95 -0.72
CA PHE A 98 4.02 1.66 0.06
C PHE A 98 5.18 2.66 -0.06
N SER A 99 5.01 3.77 -0.80
CA SER A 99 6.05 4.78 -0.86
C SER A 99 6.32 5.42 0.50
N GLY A 100 7.61 5.54 0.83
CA GLY A 100 8.09 5.99 2.13
C GLY A 100 7.97 4.97 3.25
N HIS A 101 7.56 3.73 2.95
CA HIS A 101 7.50 2.63 3.91
C HIS A 101 8.42 1.47 3.55
N LEU A 102 8.56 1.15 2.26
CA LEU A 102 9.51 0.16 1.77
C LEU A 102 10.84 0.81 1.35
N PRO A 103 11.96 0.06 1.44
CA PRO A 103 13.21 0.41 0.77
C PRO A 103 13.00 0.65 -0.74
N PRO A 104 13.74 1.57 -1.37
CA PRO A 104 13.53 1.93 -2.77
C PRO A 104 13.59 0.75 -3.75
N ASP A 105 14.53 -0.17 -3.57
CA ASP A 105 14.69 -1.38 -4.38
C ASP A 105 13.45 -2.29 -4.28
N GLN A 106 12.94 -2.52 -3.07
CA GLN A 106 11.74 -3.33 -2.84
C GLN A 106 10.47 -2.64 -3.35
N LEU A 107 10.39 -1.32 -3.20
CA LEU A 107 9.28 -0.52 -3.69
C LEU A 107 9.21 -0.53 -5.22
N LEU A 108 10.35 -0.41 -5.90
CA LEU A 108 10.41 -0.49 -7.36
C LEU A 108 9.96 -1.86 -7.87
N LEU A 109 10.34 -2.96 -7.21
CA LEU A 109 9.84 -4.30 -7.54
C LEU A 109 8.31 -4.41 -7.39
N LEU A 110 7.73 -3.79 -6.35
CA LEU A 110 6.27 -3.72 -6.20
C LEU A 110 5.63 -2.96 -7.38
N TRP A 111 6.24 -1.84 -7.77
CA TRP A 111 5.71 -1.00 -8.85
C TRP A 111 5.88 -1.65 -10.22
N ASP A 112 6.95 -2.42 -10.45
CA ASP A 112 7.12 -3.27 -11.63
C ASP A 112 6.02 -4.33 -11.70
N ALA A 113 5.63 -4.93 -10.58
CA ALA A 113 4.51 -5.86 -10.54
C ALA A 113 3.18 -5.16 -10.89
N ILE A 114 2.94 -3.96 -10.37
CA ILE A 114 1.75 -3.15 -10.71
C ILE A 114 1.72 -2.84 -12.21
N LEU A 115 2.85 -2.51 -12.82
CA LEU A 115 2.96 -2.31 -14.27
C LEU A 115 2.71 -3.61 -15.05
N GLY A 116 3.34 -4.70 -14.61
CA GLY A 116 3.29 -6.00 -15.30
C GLY A 116 1.88 -6.60 -15.32
N TYR A 117 1.14 -6.48 -14.22
CA TYR A 117 -0.25 -6.95 -14.12
C TYR A 117 -1.30 -5.87 -14.45
N ASP A 118 -0.87 -4.62 -14.58
CA ASP A 118 -1.73 -3.45 -14.78
C ASP A 118 -2.86 -3.32 -13.73
N CYS A 119 -2.53 -3.54 -12.45
CA CYS A 119 -3.53 -3.63 -11.40
C CYS A 119 -3.03 -3.13 -10.03
N LEU A 120 -3.95 -2.67 -9.18
CA LEU A 120 -3.65 -2.13 -7.85
C LEU A 120 -3.97 -3.12 -6.71
N GLU A 121 -4.58 -4.25 -7.03
CA GLU A 121 -4.94 -5.34 -6.13
C GLU A 121 -3.71 -6.00 -5.47
N ILE A 122 -2.53 -5.79 -6.04
CA ILE A 122 -1.24 -6.19 -5.45
C ILE A 122 -0.96 -5.44 -4.14
N LEU A 123 -1.45 -4.20 -4.00
CA LEU A 123 -1.27 -3.40 -2.78
C LEU A 123 -1.92 -4.06 -1.55
N PRO A 124 -3.24 -4.35 -1.54
CA PRO A 124 -3.88 -5.05 -0.42
C PRO A 124 -3.33 -6.47 -0.22
N LEU A 125 -2.93 -7.16 -1.29
CA LEU A 125 -2.30 -8.48 -1.19
C LEU A 125 -0.96 -8.42 -0.44
N LEU A 126 -0.08 -7.47 -0.77
CA LEU A 126 1.18 -7.27 -0.05
C LEU A 126 0.94 -6.88 1.41
N ALA A 127 -0.04 -6.00 1.66
CA ALA A 127 -0.39 -5.59 3.03
C ALA A 127 -0.81 -6.79 3.90
N LEU A 128 -1.63 -7.69 3.34
CA LEU A 128 -1.97 -8.96 3.99
C LEU A 128 -0.73 -9.82 4.21
N ALA A 129 0.11 -10.00 3.18
CA ALA A 129 1.29 -10.85 3.27
C ALA A 129 2.26 -10.40 4.37
N ILE A 130 2.44 -9.08 4.55
CA ILE A 130 3.25 -8.50 5.62
C ILE A 130 2.63 -8.81 7.00
N LEU A 131 1.31 -8.67 7.16
CA LEU A 131 0.63 -9.03 8.41
C LEU A 131 0.76 -10.51 8.72
N SER A 132 0.52 -11.38 7.75
CA SER A 132 0.73 -12.83 7.87
C SER A 132 2.16 -13.15 8.29
N PHE A 133 3.15 -12.47 7.70
CA PHE A 133 4.56 -12.66 8.02
C PHE A 133 4.91 -12.25 9.45
N ARG A 134 4.24 -11.25 10.02
CA ARG A 134 4.47 -10.73 11.38
C ARG A 134 3.47 -11.25 12.41
N LYS A 135 2.59 -12.19 12.06
CA LYS A 135 1.40 -12.55 12.85
C LYS A 135 1.68 -13.01 14.27
N GLU A 136 2.74 -13.79 14.47
CA GLU A 136 3.12 -14.26 15.81
C GLU A 136 3.41 -13.11 16.77
N ASN A 137 4.07 -12.05 16.28
CA ASN A 137 4.34 -10.85 17.07
C ASN A 137 3.07 -10.01 17.28
N ILE A 138 2.17 -9.97 16.29
CA ILE A 138 0.90 -9.25 16.38
C ILE A 138 -0.01 -9.87 17.45
N PHE A 139 -0.02 -11.21 17.58
CA PHE A 139 -0.79 -11.89 18.62
C PHE A 139 -0.33 -11.56 20.05
N GLN A 140 0.91 -11.11 20.22
CA GLN A 140 1.45 -10.73 21.54
C GLN A 140 1.09 -9.31 21.96
N VAL A 141 0.42 -8.53 21.11
CA VAL A 141 0.11 -7.12 21.38
C VAL A 141 -1.40 -6.86 21.31
N ASN A 142 -1.86 -5.91 22.13
CA ASN A 142 -3.30 -5.64 22.32
C ASN A 142 -3.66 -4.15 22.18
N THR A 143 -2.73 -3.30 21.74
CA THR A 143 -2.99 -1.88 21.47
C THR A 143 -2.55 -1.52 20.06
N LEU A 144 -3.20 -0.52 19.46
CA LEU A 144 -2.86 -0.04 18.11
C LEU A 144 -1.40 0.42 18.03
N GLN A 145 -0.92 1.12 19.06
CA GLN A 145 0.46 1.59 19.12
C GLN A 145 1.47 0.43 19.08
N ASN A 146 1.20 -0.66 19.79
CA ASN A 146 2.09 -1.81 19.80
C ASN A 146 2.02 -2.60 18.48
N VAL A 147 0.84 -2.68 17.86
CA VAL A 147 0.70 -3.23 16.49
C VAL A 147 1.51 -2.39 15.50
N ASP A 148 1.38 -1.06 15.55
CA ASP A 148 2.16 -0.14 14.73
C ASP A 148 3.67 -0.32 14.97
N ALA A 149 4.11 -0.55 16.21
CA ALA A 149 5.52 -0.80 16.54
C ALA A 149 6.05 -2.11 15.94
N VAL A 150 5.26 -3.20 16.00
CA VAL A 150 5.60 -4.49 15.36
C VAL A 150 5.76 -4.35 13.85
N LEU A 151 5.01 -3.42 13.24
CA LEU A 151 4.94 -3.19 11.79
C LEU A 151 5.73 -1.96 11.32
N ALA A 152 6.46 -1.29 12.22
CA ALA A 152 7.13 -0.03 11.90
C ALA A 152 8.30 -0.24 10.94
N ASP A 153 9.04 -1.34 11.11
CA ASP A 153 10.21 -1.64 10.29
C ASP A 153 9.88 -2.67 9.19
N LEU A 154 9.82 -2.17 7.96
CA LEU A 154 9.65 -2.95 6.74
C LEU A 154 10.96 -3.13 5.96
N SER A 155 12.11 -2.73 6.50
CA SER A 155 13.41 -2.83 5.81
C SER A 155 13.79 -4.29 5.49
N THR A 156 13.32 -5.24 6.29
CA THR A 156 13.57 -6.68 6.10
C THR A 156 12.59 -7.35 5.15
N ILE A 157 11.64 -6.61 4.57
CA ILE A 157 10.60 -7.19 3.71
C ILE A 157 11.12 -7.40 2.30
N SER A 158 11.11 -8.66 1.84
CA SER A 158 11.32 -8.99 0.43
C SER A 158 9.98 -9.10 -0.28
N VAL A 159 9.68 -8.14 -1.16
CA VAL A 159 8.35 -7.99 -1.79
C VAL A 159 7.99 -9.19 -2.65
N ILE A 160 8.87 -9.58 -3.59
CA ILE A 160 8.57 -10.65 -4.55
C ILE A 160 8.32 -11.99 -3.84
N PRO A 161 9.17 -12.46 -2.90
CA PRO A 161 8.89 -13.70 -2.16
C PRO A 161 7.57 -13.65 -1.38
N LEU A 162 7.24 -12.52 -0.73
CA LEU A 162 5.98 -12.41 0.02
C LEU A 162 4.76 -12.44 -0.89
N LEU A 163 4.80 -11.75 -2.04
CA LEU A 163 3.73 -11.81 -3.01
C LEU A 163 3.54 -13.23 -3.56
N GLN A 164 4.63 -13.92 -3.90
CA GLN A 164 4.58 -15.32 -4.34
C GLN A 164 3.96 -16.22 -3.27
N LEU A 165 4.39 -16.10 -2.02
CA LEU A 165 3.83 -16.87 -0.91
C LEU A 165 2.34 -16.60 -0.70
N ALA A 166 1.89 -15.35 -0.88
CA ALA A 166 0.48 -15.00 -0.75
C ALA A 166 -0.35 -15.59 -1.90
N LEU A 167 0.11 -15.47 -3.15
CA LEU A 167 -0.57 -16.01 -4.34
C LEU A 167 -0.60 -17.54 -4.38
N MET A 168 0.38 -18.22 -3.79
CA MET A 168 0.39 -19.69 -3.71
C MET A 168 -0.58 -20.23 -2.65
N LYS A 169 -1.01 -19.40 -1.69
CA LYS A 169 -1.91 -19.78 -0.60
C LYS A 169 -3.39 -19.52 -0.92
N THR A 170 -3.66 -18.59 -1.84
CA THR A 170 -5.00 -18.30 -2.37
C THR A 170 -5.43 -19.32 -3.41
#